data_AF-A0A0F9JYG6-F1
#
_entry.id   AF-A0A0F9JYG6-F1
#
_cell.length_a   1.000
_cell.length_b   1.000
_cell.length_c   1.000
_cell.angle_alpha   90.00
_cell.angle_beta   90.00
_cell.angle_gamma   90.00
#
_symmetry.space_group_name_H-M   'P 1'
#
loop_
_entity.id
_entity.type
_entity.pdbx_description
1 polymer ?
#
loop_
_entity_poly.entity_id
_entity_poly.type
_entity_poly.pdbx_seq_one_letter_code
_entity_poly.pdbx_strand_id
1 'polypeptide(L)'
;AGVTAGVSSKAPVRAATTANITLSAEQTIDGVAVVADDRVLVKDQTDGIENGIYDAKSGAWVRSRDFDGTRDVKSGPFVVVASGSAGAGTIWRITTADDITIGTTSIAFAQMTVSGASAFILTLLDDATAAAARTTLGAGTGSLDNVVEDTTPQLGGPLDTNGQLIQFSEGAAIASASSCDIWGGDDGNTVHITGTTNIDDFATAPKAGAYMWVIFDGAASVVDSATITVDGNATFQAAANVLGLVYAERQTSNGPRTTADMTSWYVLKDYRGQGVGKKMMALATLDPDVTVTNFSSAKAAVNVLEKAGLRELDRERLVWHPSKDAGFGVHEDPLPLGDRLPAKDRRIIEDHQGLRLRFLSVETPEGLCTMVIYPQKKHDDYVTHEIMYLADQPLFARFAKQIAASVLPSEAAILSLDRRFARDGIVCDEVREFATPRYCQHGLLDPSEIDMLYSECVLLNIKIH
;
A
#
# COMPACT_ATOMS: atom_id res chain seq x y z
N ALA A 1 50.93 -62.39 16.61
CA ALA A 1 50.26 -62.49 17.92
C ALA A 1 48.79 -62.11 17.73
N GLY A 2 47.91 -62.93 18.29
CA GLY A 2 46.43 -62.92 18.24
C GLY A 2 45.71 -61.78 17.52
N VAL A 3 45.04 -62.12 16.41
CA VAL A 3 43.74 -61.50 16.14
C VAL A 3 42.83 -62.05 17.22
N THR A 4 42.46 -61.22 18.18
CA THR A 4 41.46 -61.57 19.20
C THR A 4 40.23 -62.11 18.46
N ALA A 5 39.72 -63.27 18.89
CA ALA A 5 38.67 -64.05 18.23
C ALA A 5 37.28 -63.37 18.19
N GLY A 6 37.21 -62.04 18.20
CA GLY A 6 35.97 -61.28 18.19
C GLY A 6 35.49 -60.85 16.80
N VAL A 7 36.35 -60.78 15.78
CA VAL A 7 35.95 -60.32 14.44
C VAL A 7 36.84 -60.95 13.34
N SER A 8 36.49 -62.14 12.86
CA SER A 8 37.12 -62.77 11.69
C SER A 8 36.19 -62.70 10.48
N SER A 9 36.69 -62.33 9.29
CA SER A 9 35.89 -62.36 8.07
C SER A 9 35.91 -63.74 7.41
N LYS A 10 34.74 -64.24 7.00
CA LYS A 10 34.59 -65.39 6.10
C LYS A 10 34.72 -64.92 4.65
N ALA A 11 35.04 -65.84 3.73
CA ALA A 11 35.08 -65.45 2.33
C ALA A 11 33.66 -65.05 1.85
N PRO A 12 33.53 -64.08 0.93
CA PRO A 12 32.23 -63.58 0.48
C PRO A 12 31.35 -64.69 -0.12
N VAL A 13 30.05 -64.55 0.07
CA VAL A 13 29.04 -65.41 -0.56
C VAL A 13 28.42 -64.71 -1.77
N ARG A 14 27.99 -65.50 -2.74
CA ARG A 14 27.33 -65.02 -3.95
C ARG A 14 25.95 -64.46 -3.65
N ALA A 15 25.16 -65.16 -2.83
CA ALA A 15 23.81 -64.78 -2.44
C ALA A 15 23.55 -65.18 -0.98
N ALA A 16 22.51 -64.59 -0.38
CA ALA A 16 21.97 -65.01 0.90
C ALA A 16 20.52 -65.43 0.73
N THR A 17 20.08 -66.42 1.51
CA THR A 17 18.67 -66.81 1.53
C THR A 17 17.78 -65.65 1.98
N THR A 18 16.54 -65.66 1.53
CA THR A 18 15.45 -64.79 2.02
C THR A 18 14.26 -65.61 2.56
N ALA A 19 14.33 -66.93 2.44
CA ALA A 19 13.35 -67.91 2.90
C ALA A 19 14.03 -69.29 3.02
N ASN A 20 13.31 -70.27 3.57
CA ASN A 20 13.76 -71.65 3.66
C ASN A 20 13.97 -72.25 2.26
N ILE A 21 15.10 -72.93 2.04
CA ILE A 21 15.43 -73.58 0.77
C ILE A 21 15.67 -75.08 0.95
N THR A 22 15.66 -75.80 -0.16
CA THR A 22 16.20 -77.16 -0.21
C THR A 22 17.71 -77.07 -0.40
N LEU A 23 18.52 -77.72 0.44
CA LEU A 23 19.98 -77.72 0.33
C LEU A 23 20.49 -78.73 -0.72
N SER A 24 19.98 -78.63 -1.94
CA SER A 24 20.37 -79.47 -3.08
C SER A 24 20.03 -78.81 -4.41
N ALA A 25 20.74 -79.17 -5.48
CA ALA A 25 20.55 -78.65 -6.83
C ALA A 25 20.78 -77.14 -6.97
N GLU A 26 21.01 -76.69 -8.19
CA GLU A 26 21.17 -75.27 -8.53
C GLU A 26 19.81 -74.57 -8.50
N GLN A 27 19.78 -73.34 -7.98
CA GLN A 27 18.53 -72.64 -7.66
C GLN A 27 18.69 -71.14 -7.83
N THR A 28 17.57 -70.43 -7.96
CA THR A 28 17.55 -68.97 -7.89
C THR A 28 17.28 -68.52 -6.46
N ILE A 29 18.21 -67.78 -5.88
CA ILE A 29 18.12 -67.25 -4.51
C ILE A 29 18.25 -65.73 -4.58
N ASP A 30 17.26 -65.03 -4.04
CA ASP A 30 17.24 -63.55 -4.04
C ASP A 30 17.45 -62.93 -5.43
N GLY A 31 16.87 -63.57 -6.46
CA GLY A 31 17.01 -63.17 -7.86
C GLY A 31 18.33 -63.57 -8.53
N VAL A 32 19.26 -64.22 -7.82
CA VAL A 32 20.54 -64.69 -8.35
C VAL A 32 20.47 -66.17 -8.68
N ALA A 33 20.80 -66.55 -9.92
CA ALA A 33 21.02 -67.95 -10.28
C ALA A 33 22.33 -68.46 -9.65
N VAL A 34 22.22 -69.30 -8.63
CA VAL A 34 23.33 -69.93 -7.94
C VAL A 34 23.65 -71.25 -8.62
N VAL A 35 24.88 -71.39 -9.11
CA VAL A 35 25.37 -72.61 -9.79
C VAL A 35 26.34 -73.38 -8.91
N ALA A 36 26.75 -74.58 -9.34
CA ALA A 36 27.72 -75.38 -8.61
C ALA A 36 28.99 -74.57 -8.25
N ASP A 37 29.47 -74.76 -7.02
CA ASP A 37 30.60 -74.07 -6.38
C ASP A 37 30.38 -72.60 -6.00
N ASP A 38 29.23 -71.99 -6.33
CA ASP A 38 28.86 -70.71 -5.73
C ASP A 38 28.62 -70.87 -4.22
N ARG A 39 29.15 -69.93 -3.45
CA ARG A 39 28.94 -69.90 -1.99
C ARG A 39 27.64 -69.19 -1.65
N VAL A 40 26.84 -69.73 -0.74
CA VAL A 40 25.56 -69.15 -0.32
C VAL A 40 25.51 -69.06 1.19
N LEU A 41 25.13 -67.89 1.71
CA LEU A 41 24.74 -67.74 3.11
C LEU A 41 23.31 -68.26 3.27
N VAL A 42 23.19 -69.42 3.91
CA VAL A 42 21.93 -70.04 4.30
C VAL A 42 21.62 -69.60 5.72
N LYS A 43 20.69 -68.68 5.88
CA LYS A 43 20.35 -68.07 7.19
C LYS A 43 18.88 -68.19 7.57
N ASP A 44 18.01 -68.61 6.65
CA ASP A 44 16.55 -68.66 6.85
C ASP A 44 15.98 -70.09 6.76
N GLN A 45 16.76 -71.11 7.13
CA GLN A 45 16.19 -72.45 7.28
C GLN A 45 15.20 -72.50 8.46
N THR A 46 14.21 -73.36 8.32
CA THR A 46 13.23 -73.64 9.39
C THR A 46 13.91 -74.32 10.57
N ASP A 47 14.83 -75.25 10.29
CA ASP A 47 15.75 -75.79 11.30
C ASP A 47 17.05 -74.99 11.26
N GLY A 48 17.27 -74.15 12.28
CA GLY A 48 18.47 -73.33 12.36
C GLY A 48 19.78 -74.13 12.50
N ILE A 49 19.74 -75.44 12.76
CA ILE A 49 20.92 -76.31 12.69
C ILE A 49 21.47 -76.36 11.25
N GLU A 50 20.60 -76.23 10.25
CA GLU A 50 20.96 -76.22 8.83
C GLU A 50 21.45 -74.87 8.33
N ASN A 51 21.35 -73.81 9.14
CA ASN A 51 21.93 -72.52 8.77
C ASN A 51 23.47 -72.61 8.71
N GLY A 52 24.07 -71.87 7.79
CA GLY A 52 25.51 -71.80 7.61
C GLY A 52 25.91 -71.25 6.25
N ILE A 53 27.17 -71.43 5.89
CA ILE A 53 27.67 -71.09 4.55
C ILE A 53 27.87 -72.39 3.78
N TYR A 54 27.26 -72.47 2.60
CA TYR A 54 27.24 -73.67 1.76
C TYR A 54 27.85 -73.39 0.40
N ASP A 55 28.55 -74.39 -0.15
CA ASP A 55 28.92 -74.43 -1.56
C ASP A 55 27.81 -75.18 -2.30
N ALA A 56 27.14 -74.50 -3.23
CA ALA A 56 26.06 -75.05 -4.01
C ALA A 56 26.56 -76.20 -4.90
N LYS A 57 25.70 -77.19 -5.14
CA LYS A 57 26.01 -78.38 -5.95
C LYS A 57 24.79 -78.77 -6.77
N SER A 58 25.02 -79.54 -7.85
CA SER A 58 23.94 -80.21 -8.59
C SER A 58 23.24 -81.30 -7.76
N GLY A 59 23.94 -81.88 -6.79
CA GLY A 59 23.39 -82.78 -5.76
C GLY A 59 23.17 -82.07 -4.42
N ALA A 60 23.29 -82.79 -3.31
CA ALA A 60 23.24 -82.20 -1.97
C ALA A 60 24.35 -81.14 -1.81
N TRP A 61 23.99 -79.98 -1.27
CA TRP A 61 24.93 -78.91 -0.98
C TRP A 61 25.81 -79.30 0.21
N VAL A 62 27.03 -78.80 0.21
CA VAL A 62 28.01 -79.07 1.27
C VAL A 62 28.31 -77.78 2.01
N ARG A 63 28.55 -77.83 3.32
CA ARG A 63 29.04 -76.64 4.03
C ARG A 63 30.41 -76.25 3.48
N SER A 64 30.64 -74.96 3.31
CA SER A 64 31.93 -74.44 2.86
C SER A 64 33.02 -74.78 3.87
N ARG A 65 34.26 -74.92 3.40
CA ARG A 65 35.42 -75.31 4.21
C ARG A 65 35.76 -74.38 5.38
N ASP A 66 35.37 -73.11 5.32
CA ASP A 66 35.54 -72.16 6.42
C ASP A 66 34.30 -72.13 7.35
N PHE A 67 33.36 -73.06 7.18
CA PHE A 67 32.11 -73.21 7.94
C PHE A 67 31.75 -74.69 8.21
N ASP A 68 32.70 -75.62 8.16
CA ASP A 68 32.44 -77.07 8.31
C ASP A 68 32.94 -77.65 9.65
N GLY A 69 33.65 -76.87 10.48
CA GLY A 69 34.26 -77.31 11.73
C GLY A 69 33.94 -76.45 12.97
N THR A 70 34.02 -77.06 14.15
CA THR A 70 33.75 -76.42 15.46
C THR A 70 34.79 -75.36 15.87
N ARG A 71 35.95 -75.33 15.21
CA ARG A 71 36.98 -74.29 15.39
C ARG A 71 36.76 -73.08 14.49
N ASP A 72 35.95 -73.23 13.45
CA ASP A 72 35.72 -72.20 12.43
C ASP A 72 34.43 -71.43 12.70
N VAL A 73 33.48 -72.03 13.42
CA VAL A 73 32.19 -71.41 13.77
C VAL A 73 32.21 -70.99 15.24
N LYS A 74 32.41 -69.69 15.45
CA LYS A 74 32.34 -69.03 16.76
C LYS A 74 31.38 -67.84 16.68
N SER A 75 30.97 -67.27 17.80
CA SER A 75 30.22 -66.01 17.81
C SER A 75 31.09 -64.85 17.29
N GLY A 76 30.57 -64.01 16.39
CA GLY A 76 31.24 -62.78 15.94
C GLY A 76 31.84 -62.73 14.52
N PRO A 77 32.27 -63.83 13.85
CA PRO A 77 32.68 -63.79 12.45
C PRO A 77 31.59 -63.24 11.55
N PHE A 78 31.99 -62.54 10.50
CA PHE A 78 31.09 -61.91 9.55
C PHE A 78 31.35 -62.35 8.11
N VAL A 79 30.32 -62.26 7.27
CA VAL A 79 30.36 -62.58 5.84
C VAL A 79 29.66 -61.49 5.04
N VAL A 80 30.23 -61.14 3.88
CA VAL A 80 29.67 -60.16 2.95
C VAL A 80 28.92 -60.89 1.84
N VAL A 81 27.76 -60.37 1.45
CA VAL A 81 26.93 -60.90 0.37
C VAL A 81 27.15 -60.07 -0.90
N ALA A 82 27.61 -60.71 -1.97
CA ALA A 82 28.06 -60.02 -3.17
C ALA A 82 26.93 -59.61 -4.14
N SER A 83 25.83 -60.36 -4.17
CA SER A 83 24.73 -60.15 -5.13
C SER A 83 23.39 -60.55 -4.52
N GLY A 84 22.30 -60.08 -5.13
CA GLY A 84 20.93 -60.29 -4.65
C GLY A 84 20.10 -59.02 -4.68
N SER A 85 18.78 -59.15 -4.78
CA SER A 85 17.88 -58.00 -4.74
C SER A 85 17.77 -57.40 -3.34
N ALA A 86 17.75 -58.23 -2.29
CA ALA A 86 17.70 -57.80 -0.89
C ALA A 86 19.05 -57.94 -0.18
N GLY A 87 19.88 -58.89 -0.59
CA GLY A 87 21.10 -59.28 0.09
C GLY A 87 22.36 -58.55 -0.38
N ALA A 88 22.40 -57.96 -1.58
CA ALA A 88 23.63 -57.38 -2.12
C ALA A 88 24.21 -56.28 -1.21
N GLY A 89 25.51 -56.37 -0.92
CA GLY A 89 26.23 -55.40 -0.09
C GLY A 89 25.96 -55.53 1.42
N THR A 90 25.08 -56.42 1.84
CA THR A 90 24.83 -56.66 3.27
C THR A 90 25.96 -57.45 3.91
N ILE A 91 26.18 -57.21 5.21
CA ILE A 91 27.16 -57.94 6.01
C ILE A 91 26.42 -58.65 7.14
N TRP A 92 26.63 -59.94 7.29
CA TRP A 92 25.96 -60.77 8.31
C TRP A 92 26.97 -61.34 9.28
N ARG A 93 26.64 -61.37 10.56
CA ARG A 93 27.47 -61.98 11.60
C ARG A 93 26.72 -63.08 12.34
N ILE A 94 27.46 -64.04 12.85
CA ILE A 94 26.92 -65.06 13.75
C ILE A 94 26.63 -64.41 15.11
N THR A 95 25.41 -64.61 15.62
CA THR A 95 24.98 -64.11 16.93
C THR A 95 24.72 -65.21 17.94
N THR A 96 24.72 -66.49 17.53
CA THR A 96 24.69 -67.62 18.46
C THR A 96 25.90 -67.55 19.39
N ALA A 97 25.67 -67.63 20.71
CA ALA A 97 26.74 -67.62 21.70
C ALA A 97 27.59 -68.90 21.63
N ASP A 98 28.87 -68.77 21.94
CA ASP A 98 29.78 -69.92 22.02
C ASP A 98 29.45 -70.81 23.24
N ASP A 99 29.68 -72.12 23.18
CA ASP A 99 30.29 -72.88 22.08
C ASP A 99 29.27 -73.36 21.02
N ILE A 100 29.63 -73.26 19.74
CA ILE A 100 28.81 -73.71 18.61
C ILE A 100 29.32 -75.05 18.06
N THR A 101 28.45 -76.06 17.97
CA THR A 101 28.74 -77.36 17.36
C THR A 101 27.91 -77.57 16.09
N ILE A 102 28.58 -77.72 14.94
CA ILE A 102 27.94 -77.96 13.64
C ILE A 102 27.08 -79.23 13.68
N GLY A 103 25.88 -79.15 13.11
CA GLY A 103 24.94 -80.28 13.04
C GLY A 103 24.17 -80.55 14.34
N THR A 104 24.35 -79.75 15.39
CA THR A 104 23.60 -79.88 16.65
C THR A 104 23.12 -78.53 17.20
N THR A 105 23.94 -77.49 17.09
CA THR A 105 23.59 -76.14 17.56
C THR A 105 22.85 -75.39 16.47
N SER A 106 21.72 -74.76 16.82
CA SER A 106 21.02 -73.84 15.93
C SER A 106 21.82 -72.56 15.74
N ILE A 107 22.13 -72.20 14.49
CA ILE A 107 22.97 -71.07 14.12
C ILE A 107 22.09 -69.90 13.68
N ALA A 108 22.21 -68.78 14.38
CA ALA A 108 21.55 -67.52 14.08
C ALA A 108 22.53 -66.53 13.47
N PHE A 109 22.09 -65.87 12.41
CA PHE A 109 22.79 -64.75 11.79
C PHE A 109 21.99 -63.46 12.00
N ALA A 110 22.68 -62.36 12.22
CA ALA A 110 22.09 -61.03 12.19
C ALA A 110 22.88 -60.14 11.23
N GLN A 111 22.16 -59.32 10.47
CA GLN A 111 22.77 -58.29 9.65
C GLN A 111 23.45 -57.27 10.56
N MET A 112 24.67 -56.90 10.23
CA MET A 112 25.35 -55.79 10.87
C MET A 112 24.77 -54.49 10.33
N THR A 113 24.26 -53.66 11.25
CA THR A 113 23.77 -52.32 10.98
C THR A 113 24.59 -51.31 11.78
N VAL A 114 24.48 -50.02 11.45
CA VAL A 114 25.09 -48.95 12.24
C VAL A 114 24.36 -48.88 13.58
N SER A 115 25.03 -49.32 14.66
CA SER A 115 24.48 -49.31 16.01
C SER A 115 24.25 -47.89 16.52
N GLY A 116 23.08 -47.62 17.10
CA GLY A 116 22.71 -46.31 17.66
C GLY A 116 21.98 -45.37 16.70
N ALA A 117 21.80 -45.74 15.43
CA ALA A 117 20.92 -45.04 14.51
C ALA A 117 19.47 -45.50 14.71
N SER A 118 18.52 -44.56 14.71
CA SER A 118 17.10 -44.90 14.66
C SER A 118 16.73 -45.48 13.28
N ALA A 119 15.62 -46.22 13.20
CA ALA A 119 15.11 -46.71 11.92
C ALA A 119 14.91 -45.58 10.88
N PHE A 120 14.62 -44.37 11.35
CA PHE A 120 14.51 -43.18 10.52
C PHE A 120 15.86 -42.71 9.97
N ILE A 121 16.93 -42.69 10.78
CA ILE A 121 18.26 -42.26 10.28
C ILE A 121 18.83 -43.25 9.26
N LEU A 122 18.47 -44.54 9.34
CA LEU A 122 18.91 -45.53 8.36
C LEU A 122 18.40 -45.25 6.95
N THR A 123 17.28 -44.55 6.79
CA THR A 123 16.73 -44.21 5.46
C THR A 123 17.49 -43.08 4.76
N LEU A 124 18.46 -42.44 5.42
CA LEU A 124 19.31 -41.41 4.81
C LEU A 124 20.66 -41.95 4.35
N LEU A 125 21.00 -43.20 4.68
CA LEU A 125 22.34 -43.72 4.44
C LEU A 125 22.65 -43.99 2.96
N ASP A 126 21.61 -44.10 2.14
CA ASP A 126 21.68 -44.24 0.67
C ASP A 126 21.56 -42.91 -0.08
N ASP A 127 21.29 -41.79 0.62
CA ASP A 127 21.19 -40.46 0.02
C ASP A 127 22.57 -39.92 -0.37
N ALA A 128 22.86 -39.93 -1.67
CA ALA A 128 24.17 -39.53 -2.21
C ALA A 128 24.46 -38.01 -2.14
N THR A 129 23.47 -37.18 -1.80
CA THR A 129 23.64 -35.71 -1.74
C THR A 129 22.87 -35.10 -0.58
N ALA A 130 23.31 -33.92 -0.13
CA ALA A 130 22.57 -33.14 0.85
C ALA A 130 21.14 -32.78 0.38
N ALA A 131 20.89 -32.73 -0.93
CA ALA A 131 19.56 -32.48 -1.47
C ALA A 131 18.65 -33.70 -1.32
N ALA A 132 19.14 -34.90 -1.63
CA ALA A 132 18.39 -36.14 -1.43
C ALA A 132 18.05 -36.35 0.06
N ALA A 133 19.04 -36.16 0.95
CA ALA A 133 18.85 -36.23 2.40
C ALA A 133 17.76 -35.27 2.91
N ARG A 134 17.74 -34.02 2.41
CA ARG A 134 16.69 -33.04 2.76
C ARG A 134 15.30 -33.49 2.31
N THR A 135 15.19 -34.04 1.10
CA THR A 135 13.94 -34.60 0.57
C THR A 135 13.44 -35.77 1.41
N THR A 136 14.32 -36.74 1.75
CA THR A 136 13.98 -37.89 2.59
C THR A 136 13.50 -37.48 3.98
N LEU A 137 14.04 -36.40 4.53
CA LEU A 137 13.60 -35.83 5.81
C LEU A 137 12.25 -35.10 5.75
N GLY A 138 11.69 -34.87 4.56
CA GLY A 138 10.59 -33.92 4.37
C GLY A 138 10.99 -32.47 4.68
N ALA A 139 12.29 -32.22 4.84
CA ALA A 139 12.87 -30.89 5.01
C ALA A 139 13.06 -30.30 3.62
N GLY A 140 11.97 -29.94 2.94
CA GLY A 140 12.02 -29.18 1.70
C GLY A 140 12.99 -28.01 1.85
N THR A 141 13.63 -27.58 0.74
CA THR A 141 14.34 -26.30 0.72
C THR A 141 13.39 -25.27 1.33
N GLY A 142 13.71 -24.70 2.50
CA GLY A 142 12.80 -23.94 3.37
C GLY A 142 12.18 -22.69 2.76
N SER A 143 11.49 -22.88 1.65
CA SER A 143 10.76 -21.97 0.83
C SER A 143 9.33 -22.47 0.86
N LEU A 144 8.43 -21.59 1.24
CA LEU A 144 7.00 -21.83 1.06
C LEU A 144 6.78 -21.84 -0.45
N ASP A 145 6.59 -23.02 -1.05
CA ASP A 145 6.28 -23.12 -2.48
C ASP A 145 4.92 -22.48 -2.80
N ASN A 146 3.99 -22.46 -1.84
CA ASN A 146 2.71 -21.77 -1.92
C ASN A 146 2.08 -21.60 -0.51
N VAL A 147 1.34 -20.52 -0.29
CA VAL A 147 0.52 -20.29 0.94
C VAL A 147 -0.92 -20.77 0.75
N VAL A 148 -1.37 -20.97 -0.49
CA VAL A 148 -2.80 -21.19 -0.83
C VAL A 148 -3.32 -22.57 -0.43
N GLU A 149 -2.48 -23.61 -0.31
CA GLU A 149 -2.93 -24.98 -0.01
C GLU A 149 -2.44 -25.54 1.34
N ASP A 150 -2.09 -24.65 2.29
CA ASP A 150 -1.85 -25.10 3.67
C ASP A 150 -3.18 -25.35 4.39
N THR A 151 -3.62 -26.61 4.41
CA THR A 151 -4.84 -27.05 5.11
C THR A 151 -4.59 -27.48 6.57
N THR A 152 -3.35 -27.40 7.05
CA THR A 152 -2.97 -27.78 8.41
C THR A 152 -2.01 -26.72 8.98
N PRO A 153 -2.49 -25.69 9.70
CA PRO A 153 -1.66 -24.55 10.10
C PRO A 153 -0.39 -25.00 10.85
N GLN A 154 0.78 -24.97 10.17
CA GLN A 154 2.06 -25.35 10.79
C GLN A 154 2.81 -24.14 11.38
N LEU A 155 2.31 -22.93 11.11
CA LEU A 155 2.68 -21.76 11.88
C LEU A 155 2.10 -21.99 13.28
N GLY A 156 2.94 -22.37 14.24
CA GLY A 156 2.59 -22.66 15.64
C GLY A 156 2.06 -21.45 16.43
N GLY A 157 1.34 -20.54 15.76
CA GLY A 157 0.75 -19.31 16.26
C GLY A 157 0.24 -18.42 15.13
N PRO A 158 -0.43 -17.30 15.46
CA PRO A 158 -0.80 -16.26 14.50
C PRO A 158 0.42 -15.78 13.69
N LEU A 159 0.22 -15.37 12.43
CA LEU A 159 1.22 -14.65 11.66
C LEU A 159 1.65 -13.39 12.43
N ASP A 160 2.91 -13.33 12.83
CA ASP A 160 3.51 -12.13 13.41
C ASP A 160 3.70 -11.10 12.31
N THR A 161 2.88 -10.07 12.32
CA THR A 161 2.92 -8.96 11.37
C THR A 161 4.01 -7.93 11.73
N ASN A 162 4.86 -8.19 12.72
CA ASN A 162 5.91 -7.29 13.22
C ASN A 162 5.36 -5.90 13.57
N GLY A 163 4.18 -5.87 14.21
CA GLY A 163 3.48 -4.63 14.56
C GLY A 163 2.83 -3.89 13.38
N GLN A 164 2.83 -4.48 12.19
CA GLN A 164 2.14 -3.98 11.01
C GLN A 164 0.76 -4.63 10.85
N LEU A 165 -0.03 -4.16 9.91
CA LEU A 165 -1.35 -4.67 9.61
C LEU A 165 -1.42 -5.02 8.13
N ILE A 166 -1.89 -6.23 7.80
CA ILE A 166 -2.28 -6.54 6.42
C ILE A 166 -3.71 -6.04 6.27
N GLN A 167 -3.86 -4.77 5.94
CA GLN A 167 -5.12 -4.14 5.54
C GLN A 167 -4.92 -3.51 4.17
N PHE A 168 -5.97 -3.49 3.35
CA PHE A 168 -6.04 -2.82 2.03
C PHE A 168 -5.42 -3.60 0.86
N SER A 169 -5.63 -4.91 0.80
CA SER A 169 -5.48 -5.60 -0.49
C SER A 169 -6.67 -5.21 -1.36
N GLU A 170 -6.38 -4.61 -2.51
CA GLU A 170 -7.37 -4.30 -3.55
C GLU A 170 -7.80 -5.62 -4.22
N GLY A 171 -9.10 -5.93 -4.11
CA GLY A 171 -9.74 -6.99 -4.88
C GLY A 171 -10.09 -6.53 -6.29
N ALA A 172 -10.52 -7.45 -7.14
CA ALA A 172 -10.87 -7.15 -8.52
C ALA A 172 -11.96 -6.07 -8.62
N ALA A 173 -11.76 -5.12 -9.53
CA ALA A 173 -12.74 -4.08 -9.78
C ALA A 173 -14.08 -4.67 -10.28
N ILE A 174 -15.18 -4.15 -9.75
CA ILE A 174 -16.55 -4.56 -10.09
C ILE A 174 -17.18 -3.48 -10.98
N ALA A 175 -17.88 -3.87 -12.03
CA ALA A 175 -18.69 -2.92 -12.80
C ALA A 175 -19.99 -2.60 -12.05
N SER A 176 -20.34 -1.32 -11.95
CA SER A 176 -21.57 -0.83 -11.32
C SER A 176 -22.80 -1.47 -11.99
N ALA A 177 -23.68 -2.04 -11.19
CA ALA A 177 -24.93 -2.68 -11.56
C ALA A 177 -25.94 -2.53 -10.41
N SER A 178 -27.21 -2.86 -10.61
CA SER A 178 -28.20 -2.83 -9.52
C SER A 178 -27.74 -3.68 -8.33
N SER A 179 -27.32 -4.92 -8.61
CA SER A 179 -26.63 -5.78 -7.65
C SER A 179 -25.13 -5.77 -7.93
N CYS A 180 -24.34 -5.21 -7.02
CA CYS A 180 -22.88 -5.27 -7.04
C CYS A 180 -22.39 -6.17 -5.91
N ASP A 181 -22.07 -7.42 -6.21
CA ASP A 181 -21.57 -8.34 -5.18
C ASP A 181 -20.14 -7.98 -4.77
N ILE A 182 -20.00 -7.11 -3.76
CA ILE A 182 -18.70 -6.71 -3.19
C ILE A 182 -18.07 -7.81 -2.33
N TRP A 183 -18.80 -8.90 -2.09
CA TRP A 183 -18.33 -10.08 -1.36
C TRP A 183 -17.94 -11.21 -2.31
N GLY A 184 -18.15 -11.02 -3.62
CA GLY A 184 -17.87 -11.97 -4.67
C GLY A 184 -16.37 -12.07 -4.95
N GLY A 185 -15.65 -12.81 -4.10
CA GLY A 185 -14.21 -13.02 -4.22
C GLY A 185 -13.53 -13.11 -2.86
N ASP A 186 -12.42 -13.85 -2.80
CA ASP A 186 -11.56 -13.95 -1.60
C ASP A 186 -10.31 -13.05 -1.74
N ASP A 187 -10.37 -12.00 -2.57
CA ASP A 187 -9.20 -11.28 -3.09
C ASP A 187 -8.90 -9.93 -2.44
N GLY A 188 -9.62 -9.54 -1.39
CA GLY A 188 -9.30 -8.33 -0.65
C GLY A 188 -10.38 -7.84 0.29
N ASN A 189 -10.11 -6.70 0.91
CA ASN A 189 -11.08 -5.97 1.73
C ASN A 189 -11.24 -4.50 1.29
N THR A 190 -10.75 -4.20 0.08
CA THR A 190 -10.98 -2.96 -0.67
C THR A 190 -11.41 -3.32 -2.09
N VAL A 191 -12.45 -2.69 -2.62
CA VAL A 191 -12.95 -2.93 -3.98
C VAL A 191 -13.24 -1.62 -4.69
N HIS A 192 -12.86 -1.55 -5.96
CA HIS A 192 -13.23 -0.47 -6.86
C HIS A 192 -14.51 -0.81 -7.61
N ILE A 193 -15.48 0.10 -7.60
CA ILE A 193 -16.67 0.04 -8.44
C ILE A 193 -16.50 1.02 -9.59
N THR A 194 -16.44 0.47 -10.80
CA THR A 194 -16.32 1.21 -12.05
C THR A 194 -17.68 1.47 -12.69
N GLY A 195 -17.85 2.57 -13.42
CA GLY A 195 -19.12 2.90 -14.07
C GLY A 195 -20.06 3.78 -13.22
N THR A 196 -21.30 3.93 -13.69
CA THR A 196 -22.25 4.94 -13.17
C THR A 196 -23.66 4.40 -12.94
N THR A 197 -23.86 3.09 -12.98
CA THR A 197 -25.17 2.47 -12.74
C THR A 197 -25.57 2.61 -11.27
N ASN A 198 -26.88 2.74 -11.01
CA ASN A 198 -27.41 2.71 -9.64
C ASN A 198 -27.24 1.32 -9.04
N ILE A 199 -26.87 1.28 -7.77
CA ILE A 199 -26.63 0.09 -6.96
C ILE A 199 -27.67 0.08 -5.85
N ASP A 200 -28.50 -0.94 -5.81
CA ASP A 200 -29.51 -1.16 -4.79
C ASP A 200 -29.18 -2.38 -3.90
N ASP A 201 -28.15 -3.16 -4.25
CA ASP A 201 -27.70 -4.29 -3.45
C ASP A 201 -26.18 -4.51 -3.50
N PHE A 202 -25.58 -4.84 -2.35
CA PHE A 202 -24.17 -5.22 -2.22
C PHE A 202 -23.97 -6.73 -2.01
N ALA A 203 -25.04 -7.51 -2.19
CA ALA A 203 -25.13 -8.92 -1.85
C ALA A 203 -24.95 -9.21 -0.34
N THR A 204 -24.97 -10.50 0.00
CA THR A 204 -24.98 -10.96 1.40
C THR A 204 -23.57 -11.05 1.95
N ALA A 205 -23.30 -10.31 3.03
CA ALA A 205 -22.02 -10.39 3.73
C ALA A 205 -21.75 -11.81 4.26
N PRO A 206 -20.49 -12.28 4.25
CA PRO A 206 -20.15 -13.65 4.64
C PRO A 206 -20.36 -13.94 6.13
N LYS A 207 -20.37 -12.90 6.98
CA LYS A 207 -20.63 -13.01 8.43
C LYS A 207 -21.07 -11.68 9.02
N ALA A 208 -21.74 -11.74 10.17
CA ALA A 208 -22.08 -10.54 10.94
C ALA A 208 -20.81 -9.77 11.35
N GLY A 209 -20.81 -8.45 11.14
CA GLY A 209 -19.68 -7.58 11.44
C GLY A 209 -18.57 -7.54 10.38
N ALA A 210 -18.75 -8.19 9.22
CA ALA A 210 -17.85 -8.00 8.08
C ALA A 210 -17.91 -6.56 7.57
N TYR A 211 -16.78 -6.04 7.09
CA TYR A 211 -16.68 -4.71 6.49
C TYR A 211 -15.83 -4.78 5.21
N MET A 212 -16.14 -3.89 4.27
CA MET A 212 -15.48 -3.75 2.97
C MET A 212 -15.26 -2.25 2.70
N TRP A 213 -14.10 -1.88 2.17
CA TRP A 213 -13.86 -0.54 1.65
C TRP A 213 -14.31 -0.48 0.18
N VAL A 214 -15.32 0.32 -0.13
CA VAL A 214 -15.82 0.48 -1.50
C VAL A 214 -15.40 1.85 -2.03
N ILE A 215 -14.65 1.85 -3.13
CA ILE A 215 -14.19 3.06 -3.83
C ILE A 215 -14.98 3.17 -5.12
N PHE A 216 -15.56 4.34 -5.40
CA PHE A 216 -16.31 4.57 -6.63
C PHE A 216 -15.46 5.36 -7.62
N ASP A 217 -15.12 4.76 -8.76
CA ASP A 217 -14.35 5.41 -9.82
C ASP A 217 -15.22 6.29 -10.73
N GLY A 218 -16.55 6.18 -10.57
CA GLY A 218 -17.55 6.93 -11.32
C GLY A 218 -18.73 7.38 -10.45
N ALA A 219 -19.61 8.21 -11.02
CA ALA A 219 -20.78 8.75 -10.35
C ALA A 219 -21.94 7.73 -10.21
N ALA A 220 -21.67 6.56 -9.62
CA ALA A 220 -22.71 5.59 -9.27
C ALA A 220 -23.57 6.10 -8.11
N SER A 221 -24.84 5.71 -8.08
CA SER A 221 -25.72 5.95 -6.93
C SER A 221 -25.80 4.70 -6.07
N VAL A 222 -25.73 4.85 -4.76
CA VAL A 222 -26.09 3.79 -3.80
C VAL A 222 -27.49 4.11 -3.27
N VAL A 223 -28.45 3.25 -3.57
CA VAL A 223 -29.87 3.43 -3.25
C VAL A 223 -30.18 2.74 -1.94
N ASP A 224 -30.81 3.46 -1.01
CA ASP A 224 -31.37 2.86 0.20
C ASP A 224 -32.39 1.78 -0.18
N SER A 225 -32.23 0.58 0.36
CA SER A 225 -32.94 -0.62 -0.05
C SER A 225 -33.16 -1.57 1.13
N ALA A 226 -33.75 -2.74 0.85
CA ALA A 226 -33.91 -3.78 1.86
C ALA A 226 -32.57 -4.39 2.33
N THR A 227 -31.50 -4.23 1.54
CA THR A 227 -30.18 -4.84 1.79
C THR A 227 -29.07 -3.82 2.02
N ILE A 228 -29.28 -2.56 1.64
CA ILE A 228 -28.37 -1.44 1.92
C ILE A 228 -29.14 -0.38 2.70
N THR A 229 -28.70 -0.09 3.93
CA THR A 229 -29.18 1.08 4.67
C THR A 229 -28.20 2.23 4.50
N VAL A 230 -28.66 3.31 3.86
CA VAL A 230 -27.87 4.54 3.73
C VAL A 230 -28.34 5.53 4.80
N ASP A 231 -27.42 6.20 5.48
CA ASP A 231 -27.76 7.15 6.55
C ASP A 231 -28.79 8.19 6.07
N GLY A 232 -29.87 8.35 6.84
CA GLY A 232 -31.01 9.19 6.48
C GLY A 232 -32.00 8.61 5.45
N ASN A 233 -31.91 7.31 5.11
CA ASN A 233 -32.76 6.60 4.16
C ASN A 233 -32.83 7.28 2.79
N ALA A 234 -31.68 7.73 2.28
CA ALA A 234 -31.57 8.48 1.04
C ALA A 234 -30.64 7.78 0.04
N THR A 235 -30.83 8.02 -1.26
CA THR A 235 -29.86 7.63 -2.28
C THR A 235 -28.59 8.48 -2.16
N PHE A 236 -27.45 7.83 -1.93
CA PHE A 236 -26.11 8.44 -1.97
C PHE A 236 -25.58 8.43 -3.40
N GLN A 237 -24.80 9.45 -3.79
CA GLN A 237 -24.29 9.63 -5.16
C GLN A 237 -22.80 9.96 -5.13
N ALA A 238 -21.97 9.08 -5.69
CA ALA A 238 -20.54 9.03 -5.35
C ALA A 238 -19.64 10.09 -6.03
N ALA A 239 -20.11 10.84 -7.03
CA ALA A 239 -19.30 11.91 -7.64
C ALA A 239 -20.13 13.08 -8.22
N ALA A 240 -21.25 13.41 -7.58
CA ALA A 240 -22.23 14.27 -8.24
C ALA A 240 -21.84 15.76 -8.30
N ASN A 241 -20.91 16.27 -7.47
CA ASN A 241 -20.70 17.71 -7.29
C ASN A 241 -19.30 18.01 -6.71
N VAL A 242 -18.72 19.16 -7.06
CA VAL A 242 -17.40 19.58 -6.57
C VAL A 242 -17.49 20.97 -5.95
N LEU A 243 -16.84 21.15 -4.81
CA LEU A 243 -16.54 22.45 -4.24
C LEU A 243 -15.12 22.38 -3.68
N GLY A 244 -14.22 23.20 -4.22
CA GLY A 244 -12.87 23.35 -3.70
C GLY A 244 -12.78 24.51 -2.71
N LEU A 245 -11.78 24.44 -1.84
CA LEU A 245 -11.41 25.51 -0.91
C LEU A 245 -9.90 25.74 -1.02
N VAL A 246 -9.51 27.00 -1.27
CA VAL A 246 -8.12 27.45 -1.24
C VAL A 246 -7.84 27.97 0.17
N TYR A 247 -7.20 27.15 0.99
CA TYR A 247 -6.80 27.53 2.34
C TYR A 247 -5.50 28.35 2.32
N ALA A 248 -5.48 29.42 3.11
CA ALA A 248 -4.29 30.22 3.34
C ALA A 248 -4.24 30.73 4.78
N GLU A 249 -3.04 30.74 5.36
CA GLU A 249 -2.75 31.53 6.56
C GLU A 249 -2.26 32.91 6.11
N ARG A 250 -3.04 33.96 6.40
CA ARG A 250 -2.74 35.33 5.99
C ARG A 250 -2.37 36.21 7.17
N GLN A 251 -1.40 37.08 6.96
CA GLN A 251 -1.02 38.09 7.94
C GLN A 251 -2.05 39.21 8.01
N THR A 252 -2.67 39.39 9.16
CA THR A 252 -3.64 40.47 9.42
C THR A 252 -3.04 41.49 10.39
N SER A 253 -3.69 42.64 10.53
CA SER A 253 -3.27 43.62 11.54
C SER A 253 -3.35 43.09 12.98
N ASN A 254 -4.13 42.03 13.23
CA ASN A 254 -4.27 41.36 14.52
C ASN A 254 -3.55 40.00 14.58
N GLY A 255 -2.56 39.77 13.69
CA GLY A 255 -1.79 38.52 13.59
C GLY A 255 -2.30 37.56 12.51
N PRO A 256 -1.67 36.39 12.36
CA PRO A 256 -2.03 35.41 11.34
C PRO A 256 -3.46 34.88 11.53
N ARG A 257 -4.21 34.72 10.43
CA ARG A 257 -5.57 34.15 10.42
C ARG A 257 -5.76 33.23 9.23
N THR A 258 -6.52 32.15 9.41
CA THR A 258 -6.83 31.21 8.32
C THR A 258 -8.07 31.66 7.56
N THR A 259 -7.95 31.70 6.25
CA THR A 259 -9.06 31.95 5.33
C THR A 259 -9.14 30.83 4.30
N ALA A 260 -10.34 30.60 3.78
CA ALA A 260 -10.58 29.62 2.74
C ALA A 260 -11.42 30.24 1.62
N ASP A 261 -10.81 30.46 0.45
CA ASP A 261 -11.54 30.97 -0.71
C ASP A 261 -12.20 29.83 -1.48
N MET A 262 -13.49 29.98 -1.76
CA MET A 262 -14.26 29.00 -2.49
C MET A 262 -13.86 28.98 -3.96
N THR A 263 -13.53 27.80 -4.48
CA THR A 263 -13.15 27.60 -5.88
C THR A 263 -13.93 26.45 -6.53
N SER A 264 -14.06 26.49 -7.85
CA SER A 264 -14.46 25.33 -8.66
C SER A 264 -15.80 24.72 -8.24
N TRP A 265 -16.75 25.56 -7.79
CA TRP A 265 -18.04 25.08 -7.32
C TRP A 265 -18.94 24.68 -8.47
N TYR A 266 -19.30 23.40 -8.52
CA TYR A 266 -20.18 22.86 -9.54
C TYR A 266 -21.16 21.84 -8.97
N VAL A 267 -22.43 22.04 -9.32
CA VAL A 267 -23.52 21.08 -9.08
C VAL A 267 -24.06 20.64 -10.43
N LEU A 268 -24.00 19.33 -10.70
CA LEU A 268 -24.54 18.73 -11.92
C LEU A 268 -26.04 19.06 -12.03
N LYS A 269 -26.49 19.32 -13.26
CA LYS A 269 -27.84 19.85 -13.55
C LYS A 269 -28.94 19.03 -12.88
N ASP A 270 -28.82 17.70 -12.91
CA ASP A 270 -29.84 16.78 -12.41
C ASP A 270 -30.00 16.82 -10.89
N TYR A 271 -28.99 17.29 -10.15
CA TYR A 271 -29.03 17.43 -8.68
C TYR A 271 -29.36 18.86 -8.21
N ARG A 272 -29.54 19.81 -9.13
CA ARG A 272 -29.93 21.18 -8.76
C ARG A 272 -31.36 21.18 -8.20
N GLY A 273 -31.59 21.97 -7.16
CA GLY A 273 -32.89 22.03 -6.48
C GLY A 273 -33.11 20.94 -5.42
N GLN A 274 -32.23 19.94 -5.32
CA GLN A 274 -32.34 18.85 -4.32
C GLN A 274 -31.62 19.16 -2.98
N GLY A 275 -31.22 20.41 -2.76
CA GLY A 275 -30.54 20.84 -1.53
C GLY A 275 -29.04 20.51 -1.43
N VAL A 276 -28.46 19.87 -2.46
CA VAL A 276 -27.04 19.49 -2.51
C VAL A 276 -26.11 20.70 -2.33
N GLY A 277 -26.30 21.78 -3.08
CA GLY A 277 -25.47 22.98 -2.96
C GLY A 277 -25.50 23.59 -1.55
N LYS A 278 -26.64 23.49 -0.85
CA LYS A 278 -26.76 23.92 0.55
C LYS A 278 -25.93 23.05 1.49
N LYS A 279 -25.94 21.72 1.30
CA LYS A 279 -25.12 20.78 2.09
C LYS A 279 -23.62 21.02 1.86
N MET A 280 -23.21 21.20 0.60
CA MET A 280 -21.81 21.51 0.26
C MET A 280 -21.34 22.80 0.93
N MET A 281 -22.19 23.83 0.93
CA MET A 281 -21.87 25.08 1.61
C MET A 281 -21.75 24.91 3.11
N ALA A 282 -22.69 24.19 3.74
CA ALA A 282 -22.63 23.91 5.17
C ALA A 282 -21.33 23.17 5.58
N LEU A 283 -20.85 22.27 4.71
CA LEU A 283 -19.57 21.59 4.91
C LEU A 283 -18.38 22.54 4.74
N ALA A 284 -18.41 23.39 3.70
CA ALA A 284 -17.34 24.34 3.43
C ALA A 284 -17.17 25.37 4.54
N THR A 285 -18.26 25.76 5.21
CA THR A 285 -18.27 26.73 6.31
C THR A 285 -18.34 26.06 7.69
N LEU A 286 -18.02 24.76 7.79
CA LEU A 286 -18.19 23.99 9.03
C LEU A 286 -17.19 24.40 10.11
N ASP A 287 -15.97 24.76 9.73
CA ASP A 287 -14.92 25.16 10.66
C ASP A 287 -15.15 26.60 11.16
N PRO A 288 -15.41 26.81 12.46
CA PRO A 288 -15.68 28.13 13.02
C PRO A 288 -14.43 29.02 13.11
N ASP A 289 -13.22 28.47 12.97
CA ASP A 289 -11.97 29.23 13.08
C ASP A 289 -11.45 29.71 11.71
N VAL A 290 -12.14 29.35 10.63
CA VAL A 290 -11.77 29.67 9.25
C VAL A 290 -12.76 30.68 8.67
N THR A 291 -12.25 31.75 8.07
CA THR A 291 -13.11 32.69 7.32
C THR A 291 -13.25 32.24 5.88
N VAL A 292 -14.45 31.79 5.48
CA VAL A 292 -14.72 31.40 4.10
C VAL A 292 -15.10 32.60 3.23
N THR A 293 -14.47 32.76 2.07
CA THR A 293 -14.72 33.83 1.10
C THR A 293 -15.19 33.30 -0.24
N ASN A 294 -15.91 34.12 -1.00
CA ASN A 294 -16.26 33.82 -2.38
C ASN A 294 -16.28 35.11 -3.21
N PHE A 295 -15.29 35.29 -4.07
CA PHE A 295 -15.08 36.54 -4.82
C PHE A 295 -15.53 36.51 -6.28
N SER A 296 -15.71 35.32 -6.84
CA SER A 296 -15.83 35.08 -8.30
C SER A 296 -17.19 34.51 -8.72
N SER A 297 -18.18 34.55 -7.83
CA SER A 297 -19.43 33.82 -8.03
C SER A 297 -20.20 34.16 -9.30
N ALA A 298 -20.76 33.12 -9.91
CA ALA A 298 -21.76 33.29 -10.94
C ALA A 298 -23.06 33.85 -10.33
N LYS A 299 -23.75 34.74 -11.06
CA LYS A 299 -25.03 35.34 -10.64
C LYS A 299 -26.07 34.32 -10.18
N ALA A 300 -26.09 33.13 -10.78
CA ALA A 300 -27.00 32.05 -10.44
C ALA A 300 -26.75 31.43 -9.04
N ALA A 301 -25.54 31.58 -8.50
CA ALA A 301 -25.13 31.01 -7.22
C ALA A 301 -25.41 31.93 -6.02
N VAL A 302 -25.64 33.23 -6.25
CA VAL A 302 -25.80 34.27 -5.22
C VAL A 302 -26.83 33.90 -4.15
N ASN A 303 -28.05 33.54 -4.57
CA ASN A 303 -29.13 33.18 -3.63
C ASN A 303 -28.77 31.96 -2.76
N VAL A 304 -27.89 31.08 -3.23
CA VAL A 304 -27.44 29.92 -2.45
C VAL A 304 -26.42 30.34 -1.39
N LEU A 305 -25.52 31.28 -1.70
CA LEU A 305 -24.56 31.84 -0.74
C LEU A 305 -25.27 32.57 0.40
N GLU A 306 -26.22 33.46 0.06
CA GLU A 306 -27.00 34.22 1.04
C GLU A 306 -27.79 33.29 1.97
N LYS A 307 -28.46 32.28 1.40
CA LYS A 307 -29.21 31.27 2.19
C LYS A 307 -28.33 30.40 3.07
N ALA A 308 -27.04 30.31 2.76
CA ALA A 308 -26.08 29.61 3.59
C ALA A 308 -25.41 30.52 4.64
N GLY A 309 -25.79 31.79 4.71
CA GLY A 309 -25.33 32.72 5.74
C GLY A 309 -24.09 33.52 5.39
N LEU A 310 -23.59 33.44 4.15
CA LEU A 310 -22.57 34.37 3.67
C LEU A 310 -23.22 35.75 3.46
N ARG A 311 -22.46 36.80 3.75
CA ARG A 311 -22.90 38.19 3.61
C ARG A 311 -22.15 38.89 2.49
N GLU A 312 -22.82 39.84 1.86
CA GLU A 312 -22.20 40.77 0.93
C GLU A 312 -21.02 41.48 1.62
N LEU A 313 -19.85 41.33 1.03
CA LEU A 313 -18.59 41.94 1.47
C LEU A 313 -18.33 43.24 0.72
N ASP A 314 -18.58 43.24 -0.60
CA ASP A 314 -18.51 44.43 -1.42
C ASP A 314 -19.34 44.28 -2.71
N ARG A 315 -19.80 45.42 -3.24
CA ARG A 315 -20.51 45.55 -4.52
C ARG A 315 -19.99 46.71 -5.36
N GLU A 316 -19.07 47.52 -4.84
CA GLU A 316 -18.59 48.72 -5.52
C GLU A 316 -17.06 48.76 -5.61
N ARG A 317 -16.57 49.32 -6.70
CA ARG A 317 -15.18 49.77 -6.82
C ARG A 317 -15.10 51.26 -7.11
N LEU A 318 -14.06 51.87 -6.57
CA LEU A 318 -13.63 53.21 -6.88
C LEU A 318 -12.59 53.15 -7.99
N VAL A 319 -12.68 54.09 -8.93
CA VAL A 319 -11.85 54.12 -10.13
C VAL A 319 -11.13 55.46 -10.26
N TRP A 320 -9.86 55.40 -10.65
CA TRP A 320 -9.05 56.54 -11.05
C TRP A 320 -8.50 56.35 -12.46
N HIS A 321 -8.46 57.43 -13.22
CA HIS A 321 -7.95 57.48 -14.59
C HIS A 321 -6.52 58.05 -14.63
N PRO A 322 -5.76 57.80 -15.71
CA PRO A 322 -4.44 58.39 -15.90
C PRO A 322 -4.51 59.91 -15.82
N SER A 323 -3.59 60.51 -15.06
CA SER A 323 -3.46 61.96 -14.92
C SER A 323 -2.00 62.38 -15.06
N LYS A 324 -1.78 63.64 -15.47
CA LYS A 324 -0.46 64.27 -15.51
C LYS A 324 0.01 64.75 -14.14
N ASP A 325 -0.84 64.65 -13.12
CA ASP A 325 -0.56 65.08 -11.74
C ASP A 325 0.34 64.08 -10.98
N ALA A 326 1.18 63.31 -11.69
CA ALA A 326 2.14 62.40 -11.10
C ALA A 326 3.20 63.19 -10.31
N GLY A 327 3.54 62.73 -9.11
CA GLY A 327 4.45 63.48 -8.24
C GLY A 327 5.15 62.66 -7.16
N PHE A 328 4.70 61.44 -6.91
CA PHE A 328 5.32 60.56 -5.93
C PHE A 328 6.26 59.56 -6.59
N GLY A 329 7.36 59.27 -5.89
CA GLY A 329 8.31 58.22 -6.26
C GLY A 329 7.67 56.85 -6.06
N VAL A 330 7.88 55.94 -7.01
CA VAL A 330 7.32 54.57 -6.99
C VAL A 330 8.46 53.56 -6.97
N HIS A 331 8.44 52.67 -6.00
CA HIS A 331 9.31 51.49 -5.95
C HIS A 331 8.56 50.30 -6.55
N GLU A 332 8.96 49.87 -7.76
CA GLU A 332 8.38 48.72 -8.48
C GLU A 332 8.87 47.35 -7.95
N ASP A 333 9.88 47.37 -7.08
CA ASP A 333 10.31 46.23 -6.27
C ASP A 333 10.51 46.72 -4.83
N PRO A 334 9.51 46.52 -3.94
CA PRO A 334 9.57 47.04 -2.58
C PRO A 334 10.46 46.24 -1.62
N LEU A 335 10.80 44.99 -1.91
CA LEU A 335 11.54 44.14 -0.96
C LEU A 335 12.92 44.71 -0.57
N PRO A 336 13.70 45.33 -1.48
CA PRO A 336 14.95 46.00 -1.15
C PRO A 336 14.81 47.20 -0.19
N LEU A 337 13.60 47.71 0.08
CA LEU A 337 13.40 48.77 1.07
C LEU A 337 13.71 48.32 2.50
N GLY A 338 13.83 47.01 2.74
CA GLY A 338 14.25 46.45 4.01
C GLY A 338 13.33 46.90 5.15
N ASP A 339 13.90 47.43 6.22
CA ASP A 339 13.17 47.77 7.46
C ASP A 339 12.21 48.96 7.31
N ARG A 340 12.24 49.66 6.17
CA ARG A 340 11.23 50.66 5.83
C ARG A 340 9.89 50.03 5.47
N LEU A 341 9.88 48.76 5.07
CA LEU A 341 8.68 47.99 4.76
C LEU A 341 8.22 47.23 6.01
N PRO A 342 6.99 47.46 6.52
CA PRO A 342 6.45 46.72 7.65
C PRO A 342 6.51 45.20 7.44
N ALA A 343 6.72 44.44 8.52
CA ALA A 343 6.88 42.99 8.44
C ALA A 343 5.66 42.28 7.79
N LYS A 344 4.43 42.77 8.06
CA LYS A 344 3.20 42.28 7.41
C LYS A 344 3.26 42.46 5.89
N ASP A 345 3.59 43.66 5.43
CA ASP A 345 3.65 44.00 4.01
C ASP A 345 4.75 43.22 3.29
N ARG A 346 5.93 43.09 3.93
CA ARG A 346 7.03 42.28 3.43
C ARG A 346 6.59 40.83 3.21
N ARG A 347 5.94 40.23 4.22
CA ARG A 347 5.48 38.85 4.14
C ARG A 347 4.45 38.66 3.03
N ILE A 348 3.51 39.59 2.89
CA ILE A 348 2.51 39.56 1.83
C ILE A 348 3.16 39.61 0.44
N ILE A 349 4.19 40.45 0.25
CA ILE A 349 4.91 40.50 -1.04
C ILE A 349 5.70 39.21 -1.28
N GLU A 350 6.36 38.67 -0.24
CA GLU A 350 7.13 37.42 -0.32
C GLU A 350 6.24 36.22 -0.69
N ASP A 351 5.07 36.08 -0.06
CA ASP A 351 4.15 34.96 -0.27
C ASP A 351 3.63 34.87 -1.73
N HIS A 352 3.66 35.99 -2.47
CA HIS A 352 3.08 36.08 -3.81
C HIS A 352 4.10 36.26 -4.93
N GLN A 353 5.39 36.11 -4.64
CA GLN A 353 6.44 36.16 -5.66
C GLN A 353 6.20 35.12 -6.77
N GLY A 354 6.46 35.52 -8.02
CA GLY A 354 6.27 34.66 -9.19
C GLY A 354 4.83 34.61 -9.74
N LEU A 355 3.86 35.23 -9.05
CA LEU A 355 2.51 35.38 -9.56
C LEU A 355 2.39 36.60 -10.49
N ARG A 356 1.31 36.66 -11.27
CA ARG A 356 1.06 37.74 -12.24
C ARG A 356 0.54 39.02 -11.55
N LEU A 357 1.36 39.55 -10.64
CA LEU A 357 1.05 40.72 -9.82
C LEU A 357 2.16 41.77 -9.95
N ARG A 358 1.81 43.03 -9.71
CA ARG A 358 2.77 44.11 -9.49
C ARG A 358 2.82 44.40 -7.99
N PHE A 359 4.03 44.46 -7.44
CA PHE A 359 4.26 44.82 -6.05
C PHE A 359 4.85 46.22 -6.05
N LEU A 360 4.22 47.18 -5.37
CA LEU A 360 4.74 48.54 -5.38
C LEU A 360 4.57 49.25 -4.05
N SER A 361 5.49 50.18 -3.79
CA SER A 361 5.44 51.09 -2.65
C SER A 361 5.63 52.52 -3.14
N VAL A 362 4.69 53.41 -2.78
CA VAL A 362 4.70 54.81 -3.20
C VAL A 362 5.16 55.70 -2.05
N GLU A 363 6.14 56.56 -2.31
CA GLU A 363 6.66 57.55 -1.37
C GLU A 363 5.71 58.75 -1.31
N THR A 364 4.87 58.81 -0.28
CA THR A 364 4.00 59.95 -0.01
C THR A 364 4.67 60.91 0.99
N PRO A 365 4.17 62.15 1.16
CA PRO A 365 4.68 63.08 2.17
C PRO A 365 4.57 62.56 3.62
N GLU A 366 3.72 61.55 3.86
CA GLU A 366 3.42 61.03 5.20
C GLU A 366 3.90 59.59 5.42
N GLY A 367 4.53 58.97 4.42
CA GLY A 367 5.07 57.61 4.53
C GLY A 367 4.94 56.78 3.26
N LEU A 368 5.34 55.52 3.36
CA LEU A 368 5.23 54.56 2.27
C LEU A 368 3.81 53.98 2.22
N CYS A 369 3.19 54.02 1.03
CA CYS A 369 1.94 53.33 0.76
C CYS A 369 2.22 52.10 -0.11
N THR A 370 2.24 50.91 0.50
CA THR A 370 2.44 49.64 -0.19
C THR A 370 1.13 49.05 -0.71
N MET A 371 1.17 48.53 -1.93
CA MET A 371 0.05 47.82 -2.53
C MET A 371 0.50 46.68 -3.44
N VAL A 372 -0.37 45.67 -3.56
CA VAL A 372 -0.24 44.61 -4.57
C VAL A 372 -1.35 44.79 -5.60
N ILE A 373 -0.96 44.92 -6.85
CA ILE A 373 -1.86 45.22 -7.97
C ILE A 373 -1.95 44.02 -8.91
N TYR A 374 -3.15 43.70 -9.37
CA TYR A 374 -3.37 42.72 -10.43
C TYR A 374 -3.76 43.41 -11.75
N PRO A 375 -2.85 43.48 -12.75
CA PRO A 375 -3.16 44.06 -14.06
C PRO A 375 -3.99 43.07 -14.91
N GLN A 376 -5.21 43.45 -15.24
CA GLN A 376 -6.15 42.65 -16.01
C GLN A 376 -6.58 43.38 -17.29
N LYS A 377 -6.31 42.79 -18.45
CA LYS A 377 -6.89 43.22 -19.73
C LYS A 377 -8.08 42.33 -20.08
N LYS A 378 -9.29 42.88 -20.01
CA LYS A 378 -10.53 42.21 -20.41
C LYS A 378 -10.80 42.45 -21.91
N HIS A 379 -12.06 42.56 -22.30
CA HIS A 379 -12.48 42.98 -23.65
C HIS A 379 -12.52 44.51 -23.80
N ASP A 380 -12.02 45.24 -22.80
CA ASP A 380 -11.94 46.69 -22.79
C ASP A 380 -10.72 47.21 -23.54
N ASP A 381 -10.78 48.48 -23.95
CA ASP A 381 -9.67 49.19 -24.59
C ASP A 381 -8.55 49.58 -23.60
N TYR A 382 -8.75 49.33 -22.30
CA TYR A 382 -7.82 49.66 -21.23
C TYR A 382 -7.50 48.45 -20.33
N VAL A 383 -6.39 48.54 -19.60
CA VAL A 383 -6.00 47.58 -18.55
C VAL A 383 -6.54 48.06 -17.20
N THR A 384 -7.26 47.20 -16.48
CA THR A 384 -7.63 47.47 -15.09
C THR A 384 -6.50 47.03 -14.17
N HIS A 385 -5.93 47.97 -13.43
CA HIS A 385 -4.99 47.72 -12.35
C HIS A 385 -5.81 47.61 -11.05
N GLU A 386 -6.23 46.41 -10.70
CA GLU A 386 -7.00 46.18 -9.46
C GLU A 386 -6.05 46.14 -8.27
N ILE A 387 -6.29 46.96 -7.25
CA ILE A 387 -5.58 46.87 -5.98
C ILE A 387 -6.13 45.66 -5.22
N MET A 388 -5.33 44.60 -5.18
CA MET A 388 -5.65 43.36 -4.47
C MET A 388 -5.35 43.49 -2.99
N TYR A 389 -4.26 44.16 -2.63
CA TYR A 389 -3.85 44.43 -1.25
C TYR A 389 -3.46 45.91 -1.09
N LEU A 390 -3.86 46.53 0.02
CA LEU A 390 -3.55 47.90 0.37
C LEU A 390 -3.14 48.00 1.84
N ALA A 391 -1.87 48.34 2.10
CA ALA A 391 -1.29 48.33 3.43
C ALA A 391 -1.87 49.41 4.36
N ASP A 392 -1.77 50.68 3.96
CA ASP A 392 -2.26 51.83 4.73
C ASP A 392 -3.41 52.51 3.99
N GLN A 393 -4.63 52.04 4.30
CA GLN A 393 -5.85 52.52 3.65
C GLN A 393 -6.17 54.00 3.98
N PRO A 394 -6.02 54.49 5.23
CA PRO A 394 -6.16 55.92 5.51
C PRO A 394 -5.15 56.79 4.75
N LEU A 395 -3.89 56.38 4.66
CA LEU A 395 -2.87 57.09 3.90
C LEU A 395 -3.21 57.15 2.41
N PHE A 396 -3.62 56.01 1.84
CA PHE A 396 -4.08 55.96 0.46
C PHE A 396 -5.27 56.88 0.22
N ALA A 397 -6.28 56.88 1.10
CA ALA A 397 -7.47 57.73 0.96
C ALA A 397 -7.13 59.23 0.84
N ARG A 398 -6.15 59.72 1.62
CA ARG A 398 -5.70 61.12 1.57
C ARG A 398 -5.03 61.50 0.24
N PHE A 399 -4.31 60.55 -0.36
CA PHE A 399 -3.44 60.81 -1.51
C PHE A 399 -3.84 60.04 -2.78
N ALA A 400 -5.03 59.45 -2.82
CA ALA A 400 -5.44 58.46 -3.81
C ALA A 400 -5.26 58.93 -5.26
N LYS A 401 -5.66 60.18 -5.56
CA LYS A 401 -5.54 60.76 -6.91
C LYS A 401 -4.08 60.89 -7.37
N GLN A 402 -3.19 61.35 -6.49
CA GLN A 402 -1.77 61.53 -6.81
C GLN A 402 -1.04 60.20 -6.87
N ILE A 403 -1.38 59.26 -5.97
CA ILE A 403 -0.89 57.89 -6.03
C ILE A 403 -1.31 57.24 -7.36
N ALA A 404 -2.59 57.34 -7.75
CA ALA A 404 -3.10 56.82 -9.00
C ALA A 404 -2.36 57.40 -10.21
N ALA A 405 -2.15 58.72 -10.24
CA ALA A 405 -1.37 59.40 -11.28
C ALA A 405 0.08 58.92 -11.36
N SER A 406 0.69 58.55 -10.23
CA SER A 406 2.07 58.04 -10.16
C SER A 406 2.21 56.57 -10.58
N VAL A 407 1.20 55.71 -10.35
CA VAL A 407 1.31 54.26 -10.59
C VAL A 407 0.75 53.79 -11.94
N LEU A 408 -0.17 54.57 -12.53
CA LEU A 408 -0.77 54.26 -13.81
C LEU A 408 0.13 54.69 -14.99
N PRO A 409 0.11 53.94 -16.10
CA PRO A 409 0.68 54.42 -17.36
C PRO A 409 -0.10 55.64 -17.88
N SER A 410 0.48 56.37 -18.83
CA SER A 410 -0.07 57.65 -19.32
C SER A 410 -1.41 57.54 -20.06
N GLU A 411 -1.77 56.36 -20.56
CA GLU A 411 -3.02 56.11 -21.29
C GLU A 411 -3.46 54.64 -21.18
N ALA A 412 -4.70 54.37 -21.58
CA ALA A 412 -5.28 53.02 -21.70
C ALA A 412 -5.17 52.15 -20.44
N ALA A 413 -5.31 52.74 -19.26
CA ALA A 413 -5.38 52.02 -17.98
C ALA A 413 -6.34 52.70 -17.01
N ILE A 414 -6.79 51.97 -16.01
CA ILE A 414 -7.46 52.51 -14.83
C ILE A 414 -6.89 51.86 -13.57
N LEU A 415 -6.88 52.58 -12.45
CA LEU A 415 -6.63 52.01 -11.12
C LEU A 415 -7.98 51.78 -10.46
N SER A 416 -8.17 50.62 -9.86
CA SER A 416 -9.42 50.23 -9.23
C SER A 416 -9.17 49.75 -7.80
N LEU A 417 -10.01 50.18 -6.87
CA LEU A 417 -9.98 49.78 -5.47
C LEU A 417 -11.37 49.34 -5.03
N ASP A 418 -11.45 48.21 -4.34
CA ASP A 418 -12.69 47.77 -3.70
C ASP A 418 -13.14 48.77 -2.62
N ARG A 419 -14.42 49.14 -2.61
CA ARG A 419 -14.99 50.11 -1.65
C ARG A 419 -14.72 49.72 -0.21
N ARG A 420 -14.66 48.43 0.13
CA ARG A 420 -14.30 47.94 1.47
C ARG A 420 -12.94 48.42 1.99
N PHE A 421 -12.01 48.79 1.10
CA PHE A 421 -10.70 49.34 1.47
C PHE A 421 -10.67 50.87 1.47
N ALA A 422 -11.76 51.50 1.07
CA ALA A 422 -11.87 52.95 0.95
C ALA A 422 -12.19 53.56 2.32
N ARG A 423 -11.30 54.40 2.85
CA ARG A 423 -11.51 55.11 4.12
C ARG A 423 -12.18 56.46 3.88
N ASP A 424 -12.77 57.01 4.94
CA ASP A 424 -13.49 58.29 4.90
C ASP A 424 -12.66 59.40 4.25
N GLY A 425 -13.32 60.19 3.39
CA GLY A 425 -12.69 61.31 2.69
C GLY A 425 -11.96 60.94 1.39
N ILE A 426 -11.92 59.66 1.02
CA ILE A 426 -11.38 59.24 -0.28
C ILE A 426 -12.17 59.83 -1.46
N VAL A 427 -11.45 60.32 -2.46
CA VAL A 427 -12.02 60.89 -3.70
C VAL A 427 -11.55 60.06 -4.89
N CYS A 428 -12.50 59.60 -5.70
CA CYS A 428 -12.26 58.88 -6.95
C CYS A 428 -12.89 59.61 -8.14
N ASP A 429 -12.48 59.24 -9.35
CA ASP A 429 -13.04 59.82 -10.58
C ASP A 429 -14.40 59.20 -10.91
N GLU A 430 -14.57 57.92 -10.61
CA GLU A 430 -15.78 57.16 -10.92
C GLU A 430 -16.01 56.06 -9.86
N VAL A 431 -17.28 55.74 -9.59
CA VAL A 431 -17.68 54.56 -8.81
C VAL A 431 -18.40 53.60 -9.75
N ARG A 432 -18.02 52.32 -9.74
CA ARG A 432 -18.67 51.27 -10.54
C ARG A 432 -19.20 50.16 -9.66
N GLU A 433 -20.41 49.70 -9.93
CA GLU A 433 -20.98 48.52 -9.28
C GLU A 433 -20.56 47.21 -9.98
N PHE A 434 -20.38 46.14 -9.21
CA PHE A 434 -20.21 44.79 -9.71
C PHE A 434 -21.56 44.16 -10.06
N ALA A 435 -21.59 43.37 -11.13
CA ALA A 435 -22.80 42.61 -11.50
C ALA A 435 -23.13 41.50 -10.49
N THR A 436 -22.11 40.95 -9.83
CA THR A 436 -22.23 39.99 -8.73
C THR A 436 -21.41 40.51 -7.55
N PRO A 437 -22.01 40.70 -6.37
CA PRO A 437 -21.25 41.08 -5.18
C PRO A 437 -20.25 40.00 -4.75
N ARG A 438 -19.29 40.40 -3.93
CA ARG A 438 -18.35 39.51 -3.25
C ARG A 438 -18.95 39.06 -1.93
N TYR A 439 -18.68 37.83 -1.48
CA TYR A 439 -19.30 37.26 -0.29
C TYR A 439 -18.26 36.73 0.70
N CYS A 440 -18.61 36.77 1.99
CA CYS A 440 -17.78 36.23 3.06
C CYS A 440 -18.63 35.69 4.21
N GLN A 441 -18.10 34.69 4.92
CA GLN A 441 -18.64 34.21 6.18
C GLN A 441 -18.52 35.29 7.27
N HIS A 442 -19.48 35.28 8.20
CA HIS A 442 -19.60 36.34 9.20
C HIS A 442 -18.51 36.28 10.29
N GLY A 443 -18.01 37.46 10.69
CA GLY A 443 -17.66 37.75 12.08
C GLY A 443 -16.24 37.42 12.56
N LEU A 444 -15.38 36.89 11.70
CA LEU A 444 -14.01 36.51 12.09
C LEU A 444 -12.95 37.56 11.75
N LEU A 445 -13.20 38.40 10.74
CA LEU A 445 -12.30 39.41 10.25
C LEU A 445 -13.06 40.70 9.94
N ASP A 446 -12.40 41.84 10.15
CA ASP A 446 -12.91 43.11 9.65
C ASP A 446 -12.93 43.08 8.10
N PRO A 447 -13.99 43.57 7.43
CA PRO A 447 -14.07 43.60 5.97
C PRO A 447 -12.85 44.22 5.29
N SER A 448 -12.24 45.23 5.92
CA SER A 448 -11.06 45.91 5.40
C SER A 448 -9.78 45.07 5.44
N GLU A 449 -9.79 43.93 6.13
CA GLU A 449 -8.70 42.97 6.15
C GLU A 449 -8.91 41.85 5.11
N ILE A 450 -10.12 41.66 4.58
CA ILE A 450 -10.39 40.54 3.67
C ILE A 450 -10.04 40.95 2.23
N ASP A 451 -8.85 40.60 1.79
CA ASP A 451 -8.42 40.76 0.40
C ASP A 451 -8.65 39.53 -0.48
N MET A 452 -8.45 39.71 -1.80
CA MET A 452 -8.56 38.63 -2.79
C MET A 452 -7.18 38.06 -3.16
N LEU A 453 -6.13 38.37 -2.42
CA LEU A 453 -4.78 38.02 -2.84
C LEU A 453 -4.55 36.51 -2.70
N TYR A 454 -5.02 35.94 -1.59
CA TYR A 454 -5.00 34.50 -1.31
C TYR A 454 -6.27 33.78 -1.83
N SER A 455 -6.62 34.01 -3.10
CA SER A 455 -7.86 33.48 -3.71
C SER A 455 -7.62 32.79 -5.05
N GLU A 456 -8.63 32.08 -5.55
CA GLU A 456 -8.58 31.50 -6.89
C GLU A 456 -8.41 32.56 -7.99
N CYS A 457 -8.80 33.81 -7.72
CA CYS A 457 -8.67 34.89 -8.69
C CYS A 457 -7.21 35.09 -9.13
N VAL A 458 -6.28 35.02 -8.17
CA VAL A 458 -4.85 35.17 -8.43
C VAL A 458 -4.27 33.85 -8.91
N LEU A 459 -4.56 32.74 -8.21
CA LEU A 459 -3.95 31.43 -8.49
C LEU A 459 -4.32 30.89 -9.88
N LEU A 460 -5.59 31.04 -10.29
CA LEU A 460 -6.10 30.54 -11.57
C LEU A 460 -6.15 31.62 -12.65
N ASN A 461 -5.61 32.80 -12.38
CA ASN A 461 -5.63 33.95 -13.28
C ASN A 461 -7.05 34.35 -13.77
N ILE A 462 -8.04 34.29 -12.88
CA ILE A 462 -9.42 34.64 -13.21
C ILE A 462 -9.54 36.16 -13.32
N LYS A 463 -10.17 36.62 -14.41
CA LYS A 463 -10.52 38.04 -14.58
C LYS A 463 -11.69 38.37 -13.66
N ILE A 464 -11.48 39.31 -12.73
CA ILE A 464 -12.46 39.63 -11.67
C ILE A 464 -13.50 40.52 -12.30
N HIS A 465 -14.78 40.14 -12.28
CA HIS A 465 -15.84 40.78 -13.08
C HIS A 465 -16.14 42.22 -12.70
#